data_AF-A0A968N014-F1
#
_entry.id   AF-A0A968N014-F1
#
_cell.length_a   1.000
_cell.length_b   1.000
_cell.length_c   1.000
_cell.angle_alpha   90.00
_cell.angle_beta   90.00
_cell.angle_gamma   90.00
#
_symmetry.space_group_name_H-M   'P 1'
#
loop_
_entity.id
_entity.type
_entity.pdbx_description
1 polymer ?
#
loop_
_entity_poly.entity_id
_entity_poly.type
_entity_poly.pdbx_seq_one_letter_code
_entity_poly.pdbx_strand_id
1 'polypeptide(L)'
;MQRANFLHTSSNCFQPYLLPLKNLYLDNLVDVSYEKKGNKTQLGILIVVGILILFIAFSNYIILTLGQFFKKAGEVGIRKSIGGKNLDILKMFIHENTILIFASFILGGVVSYTLIPVFNHISQSQIYLNLINIGSLTVFSVSTIVMLVLLTSIIPVFVFRKVKPTQLVGRRAFMGKRATSSQVFVGLQYTLTIVLIIATIVINKQTNFLKTNHSAFRMTILFR
;
A
#
# COMPACT_ATOMS: atom_id res chain seq x y z
N MET A 1 69.90 1.75 -12.34
CA MET A 1 69.59 2.91 -13.18
C MET A 1 69.26 2.42 -14.58
N GLN A 2 67.97 2.30 -14.93
CA GLN A 2 67.53 2.04 -16.30
C GLN A 2 66.20 2.77 -16.52
N ARG A 3 66.28 3.89 -17.24
CA ARG A 3 65.15 4.57 -17.88
C ARG A 3 65.25 4.26 -19.37
N ALA A 4 64.34 3.46 -19.89
CA ALA A 4 63.84 3.50 -21.26
C ALA A 4 62.75 2.43 -21.43
N ASN A 5 61.80 2.73 -22.32
CA ASN A 5 60.73 1.85 -22.82
C ASN A 5 59.41 1.93 -22.05
N PHE A 6 58.86 3.15 -22.03
CA PHE A 6 57.42 3.34 -22.19
C PHE A 6 57.01 2.81 -23.57
N LEU A 7 55.84 2.16 -23.63
CA LEU A 7 55.19 1.50 -24.77
C LEU A 7 55.44 -0.01 -24.86
N HIS A 8 54.70 -0.77 -24.04
CA HIS A 8 54.10 -2.01 -24.52
C HIS A 8 52.69 -2.20 -23.95
N THR A 9 51.72 -2.01 -24.86
CA THR A 9 50.45 -2.72 -24.90
C THR A 9 49.48 -2.48 -23.75
N SER A 10 48.72 -1.38 -23.84
CA SER A 10 47.35 -1.34 -23.33
C SER A 10 46.50 -2.33 -24.14
N SER A 11 46.61 -3.62 -23.85
CA SER A 11 45.53 -4.57 -24.10
C SER A 11 44.46 -4.30 -23.05
N ASN A 12 43.82 -3.13 -23.16
CA ASN A 12 42.51 -2.89 -22.61
C ASN A 12 41.59 -3.84 -23.36
N CYS A 13 41.52 -5.06 -22.85
CA CYS A 13 40.50 -6.02 -23.20
C CYS A 13 39.18 -5.40 -22.74
N PHE A 14 38.59 -4.58 -23.62
CA PHE A 14 37.16 -4.33 -23.58
C PHE A 14 36.55 -5.72 -23.73
N GLN A 15 36.27 -6.39 -22.62
CA GLN A 15 35.45 -7.58 -22.61
C GLN A 15 34.00 -7.08 -22.69
N PRO A 16 33.34 -7.17 -23.86
CA PRO A 16 31.91 -6.93 -23.91
C PRO A 16 31.24 -8.05 -23.12
N TYR A 17 30.92 -7.79 -21.86
CA TYR A 17 30.02 -8.63 -21.11
C TYR A 17 28.61 -8.06 -21.31
N LEU A 18 27.68 -8.93 -21.67
CA LEU A 18 26.28 -8.57 -21.81
C LEU A 18 25.71 -8.37 -20.40
N LEU A 19 25.69 -7.12 -19.93
CA LEU A 19 24.95 -6.78 -18.72
C LEU A 19 23.46 -6.73 -19.08
N PRO A 20 22.58 -7.43 -18.35
CA PRO A 20 21.15 -7.34 -18.59
C PRO A 20 20.71 -5.88 -18.54
N LEU A 21 19.95 -5.41 -19.54
CA LEU A 21 19.50 -4.01 -19.62
C LEU A 21 18.74 -3.58 -18.35
N LYS A 22 18.04 -4.52 -17.72
CA LYS A 22 17.37 -4.35 -16.41
C LYS A 22 18.33 -3.92 -15.29
N ASN A 23 19.57 -4.40 -15.30
CA ASN A 23 20.57 -4.07 -14.31
C ASN A 23 21.24 -2.73 -14.61
N LEU A 24 21.32 -2.31 -15.88
CA LEU A 24 21.88 -1.00 -16.27
C LEU A 24 21.05 0.18 -15.75
N TYR A 25 19.73 0.08 -15.78
CA TYR A 25 18.84 1.17 -15.31
C TYR A 25 18.86 1.37 -13.78
N LEU A 26 19.19 0.30 -13.04
CA LEU A 26 19.08 0.27 -11.58
C LEU A 26 20.47 0.23 -10.90
N ASP A 27 21.57 -0.08 -11.60
CA ASP A 27 22.89 -0.24 -10.98
C ASP A 27 23.71 1.05 -10.92
N ASN A 28 24.33 1.30 -9.77
CA ASN A 28 25.08 2.53 -9.51
C ASN A 28 26.53 2.46 -10.02
N LEU A 29 26.99 1.27 -10.43
CA LEU A 29 28.40 0.99 -10.74
C LEU A 29 28.83 1.33 -12.19
N VAL A 30 27.90 1.61 -13.08
CA VAL A 30 28.20 1.94 -14.49
C VAL A 30 27.81 3.39 -14.78
N ASP A 31 28.79 4.28 -14.91
CA ASP A 31 28.59 5.69 -15.26
C ASP A 31 28.26 5.82 -16.76
N VAL A 32 27.01 5.56 -17.13
CA VAL A 32 26.50 5.85 -18.48
C VAL A 32 25.81 7.20 -18.44
N SER A 33 26.47 8.23 -18.96
CA SER A 33 26.13 9.65 -18.83
C SER A 33 24.86 10.10 -19.57
N TYR A 34 24.09 9.19 -20.19
CA TYR A 34 23.05 9.53 -21.17
C TYR A 34 21.62 9.22 -20.74
N GLU A 35 21.38 8.49 -19.65
CA GLU A 35 20.02 8.21 -19.16
C GLU A 35 19.83 8.59 -17.68
N LYS A 36 18.68 9.19 -17.40
CA LYS A 36 18.23 9.54 -16.04
C LYS A 36 18.02 8.23 -15.26
N LYS A 37 19.05 7.76 -14.54
CA LYS A 37 19.00 6.53 -13.74
C LYS A 37 17.81 6.53 -12.79
N GLY A 38 17.04 5.45 -12.81
CA GLY A 38 16.02 5.22 -11.80
C GLY A 38 16.69 4.90 -10.47
N ASN A 39 16.49 5.75 -9.47
CA ASN A 39 17.09 5.52 -8.16
C ASN A 39 16.41 4.30 -7.49
N LYS A 40 17.11 3.15 -7.41
CA LYS A 40 16.66 1.93 -6.70
C LYS A 40 16.10 2.27 -5.31
N THR A 41 16.73 3.21 -4.61
CA THR A 41 16.32 3.65 -3.27
C THR A 41 14.96 4.33 -3.29
N GLN A 42 14.67 5.16 -4.31
CA GLN A 42 13.38 5.84 -4.44
C GLN A 42 12.24 4.85 -4.73
N LEU A 43 12.49 3.86 -5.60
CA LEU A 43 11.53 2.78 -5.87
C LEU A 43 11.28 1.92 -4.62
N GLY A 44 12.33 1.60 -3.86
CA GLY A 44 12.21 0.86 -2.60
C GLY A 44 11.35 1.60 -1.57
N ILE A 45 11.55 2.91 -1.40
CA ILE A 45 10.74 3.74 -0.50
C ILE A 45 9.27 3.75 -0.94
N LEU A 46 8.99 3.90 -2.24
CA LEU A 46 7.63 3.88 -2.77
C LEU A 46 6.91 2.53 -2.51
N ILE A 47 7.61 1.41 -2.66
CA ILE A 47 7.06 0.07 -2.36
C ILE A 47 6.72 -0.06 -0.87
N VAL A 48 7.64 0.33 0.02
CA VAL A 48 7.42 0.28 1.47
C VAL A 48 6.25 1.17 1.89
N VAL A 49 6.18 2.40 1.35
CA VAL A 49 5.06 3.31 1.61
C VAL A 49 3.74 2.73 1.09
N GLY A 50 3.74 2.14 -0.11
CA GLY A 50 2.55 1.47 -0.67
C GLY A 50 2.04 0.34 0.21
N ILE A 51 2.93 -0.51 0.73
CA ILE A 51 2.58 -1.60 1.66
C ILE A 51 2.03 -1.04 2.98
N LEU A 52 2.63 0.03 3.52
CA LEU A 52 2.14 0.68 4.75
C LEU A 52 0.74 1.28 4.56
N ILE A 53 0.49 1.97 3.44
CA ILE A 53 -0.83 2.54 3.14
C ILE A 53 -1.87 1.42 3.02
N LEU A 54 -1.53 0.33 2.33
CA LEU A 54 -2.41 -0.83 2.17
C LEU A 54 -2.73 -1.48 3.52
N PHE A 55 -1.73 -1.62 4.39
CA PHE A 55 -1.93 -2.11 5.76
C PHE A 55 -2.85 -1.19 6.59
N ILE A 56 -2.67 0.13 6.50
CA ILE A 56 -3.53 1.13 7.16
C ILE A 56 -4.97 1.01 6.65
N ALA A 57 -5.14 0.90 5.33
CA ALA A 57 -6.45 0.77 4.71
C ALA A 57 -7.18 -0.51 5.16
N PHE A 58 -6.48 -1.64 5.20
CA PHE A 58 -7.05 -2.91 5.67
C PHE A 58 -7.42 -2.84 7.15
N SER A 59 -6.54 -2.29 7.98
CA SER A 59 -6.80 -2.10 9.40
C SER A 59 -8.03 -1.23 9.64
N ASN A 60 -8.13 -0.11 8.93
CA ASN A 60 -9.27 0.80 9.00
C ASN A 60 -10.57 0.08 8.63
N TYR A 61 -10.55 -0.65 7.51
CA TYR A 61 -11.73 -1.38 7.05
C TYR A 61 -12.19 -2.44 8.06
N ILE A 62 -11.26 -3.18 8.68
CA ILE A 62 -11.59 -4.15 9.74
C ILE A 62 -12.28 -3.45 10.92
N ILE A 63 -11.77 -2.31 11.36
CA ILE A 63 -12.33 -1.54 12.49
C ILE A 63 -13.72 -0.99 12.15
N LEU A 64 -13.91 -0.44 10.95
CA LEU A 64 -15.21 0.03 10.47
C LEU A 64 -16.23 -1.11 10.43
N THR A 65 -15.83 -2.26 9.87
CA THR A 65 -16.72 -3.43 9.76
C THR A 65 -17.08 -3.96 11.15
N LEU A 66 -16.12 -4.00 12.08
CA LEU A 66 -16.37 -4.30 13.50
C LEU A 66 -17.45 -3.41 14.12
N GLY A 67 -17.38 -2.10 13.89
CA GLY A 67 -18.40 -1.15 14.36
C GLY A 67 -19.79 -1.39 13.73
N GLN A 68 -19.83 -1.72 12.44
CA GLN A 68 -21.09 -2.03 11.74
C GLN A 68 -21.72 -3.34 12.24
N PHE A 69 -20.92 -4.33 12.65
CA PHE A 69 -21.44 -5.57 13.21
C PHE A 69 -22.27 -5.35 14.49
N PHE A 70 -21.83 -4.46 15.38
CA PHE A 70 -22.58 -4.17 16.59
C PHE A 70 -23.94 -3.52 16.29
N LYS A 71 -24.02 -2.70 15.23
CA LYS A 71 -25.31 -2.11 14.79
C LYS A 71 -26.26 -3.19 14.27
N LYS A 72 -25.74 -4.22 13.62
CA LYS A 72 -26.50 -5.36 13.06
C LYS A 72 -26.78 -6.47 14.06
N ALA A 73 -26.31 -6.35 15.30
CA ALA A 73 -26.51 -7.37 16.33
C ALA A 73 -27.99 -7.64 16.66
N GLY A 74 -28.86 -6.63 16.57
CA GLY A 74 -30.30 -6.79 16.76
C GLY A 74 -30.94 -7.65 15.68
N GLU A 75 -30.61 -7.42 14.41
CA GLU A 75 -31.11 -8.21 13.27
C GLU A 75 -30.63 -9.67 13.37
N VAL A 76 -29.35 -9.87 13.70
CA VAL A 76 -28.79 -11.20 13.93
C VAL A 76 -29.47 -11.91 15.11
N GLY A 77 -29.80 -11.18 16.17
CA GLY A 77 -30.53 -11.68 17.33
C GLY A 77 -31.94 -12.18 16.97
N ILE A 78 -32.70 -11.38 16.21
CA ILE A 78 -34.04 -11.75 15.73
C ILE A 78 -33.99 -12.98 14.82
N ARG A 79 -33.01 -13.03 13.91
CA ARG A 79 -32.85 -14.17 12.99
C ARG A 79 -32.51 -15.47 13.73
N LYS A 80 -31.71 -15.37 14.78
CA LYS A 80 -31.32 -16.51 15.61
C LYS A 80 -32.44 -16.96 16.56
N SER A 81 -33.32 -16.07 17.00
CA SER A 81 -34.52 -16.44 17.79
C SER A 81 -35.58 -17.18 16.98
N ILE A 82 -35.65 -16.93 15.67
CA ILE A 82 -36.55 -17.66 14.74
C ILE A 82 -35.93 -18.99 14.26
N GLY A 83 -34.77 -19.39 14.82
CA GLY A 83 -34.11 -20.66 14.49
C GLY A 83 -33.09 -20.60 13.35
N GLY A 84 -32.70 -19.40 12.89
CA GLY A 84 -31.69 -19.22 11.86
C GLY A 84 -30.32 -19.81 12.23
N LYS A 85 -29.69 -20.51 11.28
CA LYS A 85 -28.38 -21.14 11.50
C LYS A 85 -27.26 -20.10 11.43
N ASN A 86 -26.14 -20.35 12.11
CA ASN A 86 -24.95 -19.47 12.04
C ASN A 86 -24.41 -19.31 10.61
N LEU A 87 -24.65 -20.30 9.74
CA LEU A 87 -24.26 -20.26 8.32
C LEU A 87 -25.07 -19.23 7.51
N ASP A 88 -26.35 -19.01 7.86
CA ASP A 88 -27.20 -18.06 7.12
C ASP A 88 -26.80 -16.61 7.44
N ILE A 89 -26.37 -16.37 8.68
CA ILE A 89 -25.79 -15.10 9.11
C ILE A 89 -24.44 -14.85 8.41
N LEU A 90 -23.58 -15.88 8.34
CA LEU A 90 -22.30 -15.79 7.63
C LEU A 90 -22.51 -15.43 6.14
N LYS A 91 -23.43 -16.11 5.46
CA LYS A 91 -23.72 -15.87 4.03
C LYS A 91 -24.21 -14.45 3.76
N MET A 92 -25.07 -13.93 4.62
CA MET A 92 -25.55 -12.55 4.53
C MET A 92 -24.39 -11.55 4.62
N PHE A 93 -23.51 -11.70 5.61
CA PHE A 93 -22.35 -10.83 5.77
C PHE A 93 -21.35 -10.94 4.62
N ILE A 94 -21.08 -12.15 4.13
CA ILE A 94 -20.22 -12.36 2.96
C ILE A 94 -20.79 -11.63 1.75
N HIS A 95 -22.09 -11.76 1.49
CA HIS A 95 -22.72 -11.16 0.32
C HIS A 95 -22.64 -9.62 0.36
N GLU A 96 -23.01 -9.02 1.49
CA GLU A 96 -22.99 -7.58 1.67
C GLU A 96 -21.55 -7.01 1.58
N ASN A 97 -20.60 -7.64 2.27
CA ASN A 97 -19.20 -7.20 2.23
C ASN A 97 -18.58 -7.38 0.85
N THR A 98 -18.92 -8.46 0.13
CA THR A 98 -18.40 -8.70 -1.23
C THR A 98 -18.84 -7.59 -2.19
N ILE A 99 -20.11 -7.17 -2.14
CA ILE A 99 -20.62 -6.08 -2.98
C ILE A 99 -19.88 -4.77 -2.68
N LEU A 100 -19.73 -4.43 -1.40
CA LEU A 100 -19.04 -3.20 -0.98
C LEU A 100 -17.56 -3.18 -1.38
N ILE A 101 -16.84 -4.29 -1.17
CA ILE A 101 -15.41 -4.40 -1.53
C ILE A 101 -15.27 -4.34 -3.05
N PHE A 102 -16.12 -5.04 -3.80
CA PHE A 102 -16.07 -5.03 -5.26
C PHE A 102 -16.33 -3.63 -5.84
N ALA A 103 -17.36 -2.92 -5.34
CA ALA A 103 -17.63 -1.55 -5.72
C ALA A 103 -16.45 -0.60 -5.39
N SER A 104 -15.84 -0.78 -4.21
CA SER A 104 -14.67 0.00 -3.79
C SER A 104 -13.45 -0.25 -4.69
N PHE A 105 -13.24 -1.48 -5.15
CA PHE A 105 -12.16 -1.81 -6.08
C PHE A 105 -12.34 -1.15 -7.45
N ILE A 106 -13.57 -1.16 -7.99
CA ILE A 106 -13.88 -0.47 -9.26
C ILE A 106 -13.60 1.02 -9.11
N LEU A 107 -14.14 1.65 -8.07
CA LEU A 107 -13.93 3.08 -7.80
C LEU A 107 -12.44 3.40 -7.61
N GLY A 108 -11.72 2.61 -6.82
CA GLY A 108 -10.29 2.76 -6.61
C GLY A 108 -9.48 2.62 -7.91
N GLY A 109 -9.86 1.69 -8.79
CA GLY A 109 -9.26 1.53 -10.11
C GLY A 109 -9.46 2.75 -11.01
N VAL A 110 -10.69 3.30 -11.05
CA VAL A 110 -11.00 4.53 -11.81
C VAL A 110 -10.21 5.72 -11.27
N VAL A 111 -10.22 5.93 -9.95
CA VAL A 111 -9.48 7.01 -9.30
C VAL A 111 -7.98 6.86 -9.60
N SER A 112 -7.41 5.67 -9.43
CA SER A 112 -6.01 5.39 -9.74
C SER A 112 -5.67 5.77 -11.18
N TYR A 113 -6.47 5.32 -12.15
CA TYR A 113 -6.28 5.66 -13.57
C TYR A 113 -6.26 7.17 -13.82
N THR A 114 -7.21 7.91 -13.24
CA THR A 114 -7.28 9.37 -13.40
C THR A 114 -6.12 10.12 -12.72
N LEU A 115 -5.49 9.54 -11.69
CA LEU A 115 -4.39 10.16 -10.97
C LEU A 115 -3.00 9.85 -11.56
N ILE A 116 -2.86 8.86 -12.45
CA ILE A 116 -1.61 8.57 -13.16
C ILE A 116 -0.97 9.82 -13.79
N PRO A 117 -1.67 10.66 -14.57
CA PRO A 117 -1.06 11.86 -15.16
C PRO A 117 -0.55 12.85 -14.10
N VAL A 118 -1.30 13.01 -13.00
CA VAL A 118 -0.90 13.88 -11.87
C VAL A 118 0.36 13.33 -11.21
N PHE A 119 0.43 12.01 -10.99
CA PHE A 119 1.60 11.34 -10.45
C PHE A 119 2.83 11.51 -11.35
N ASN A 120 2.66 11.34 -12.68
CA ASN A 120 3.74 11.52 -13.65
C ASN A 120 4.29 12.95 -13.64
N HIS A 121 3.43 13.96 -13.47
CA HIS A 121 3.84 15.37 -13.35
C HIS A 121 4.65 15.63 -12.07
N ILE A 122 4.21 15.12 -10.92
CA ILE A 122 4.85 15.36 -9.63
C ILE A 122 6.18 14.58 -9.51
N SER A 123 6.17 13.32 -9.92
CA SER A 123 7.33 12.42 -9.79
C SER A 123 8.34 12.56 -10.93
N GLN A 124 8.03 13.40 -11.96
CA GLN A 124 8.78 13.46 -13.23
C GLN A 124 9.07 12.06 -13.78
N SER A 125 8.14 11.15 -13.57
CA SER A 125 8.24 9.74 -13.91
C SER A 125 7.31 9.47 -15.09
N GLN A 126 7.70 8.55 -15.98
CA GLN A 126 6.86 8.17 -17.11
C GLN A 126 6.29 6.79 -16.87
N ILE A 127 5.27 6.71 -16.01
CA ILE A 127 4.48 5.50 -15.83
C ILE A 127 3.47 5.44 -16.96
N TYR A 128 3.64 4.48 -17.85
CA TYR A 128 2.65 4.12 -18.86
C TYR A 128 1.94 2.83 -18.45
N LEU A 129 0.62 2.81 -18.66
CA LEU A 129 -0.22 1.63 -18.38
C LEU A 129 0.24 0.39 -19.15
N ASN A 130 0.86 0.57 -20.32
CA ASN A 130 1.35 -0.53 -21.14
C ASN A 130 2.53 -1.29 -20.50
N LEU A 131 3.23 -0.69 -19.53
CA LEU A 131 4.29 -1.37 -18.77
C LEU A 131 3.73 -2.17 -17.58
N ILE A 132 2.44 -2.04 -17.26
CA ILE A 132 1.83 -2.77 -16.16
C ILE A 132 1.48 -4.17 -16.65
N ASN A 133 2.05 -5.18 -16.01
CA ASN A 133 1.68 -6.57 -16.27
C ASN A 133 0.25 -6.83 -15.75
N ILE A 134 -0.72 -6.82 -16.66
CA ILE A 134 -2.15 -7.00 -16.38
C ILE A 134 -2.40 -8.32 -15.64
N GLY A 135 -1.67 -9.39 -15.97
CA GLY A 135 -1.80 -10.69 -15.31
C GLY A 135 -1.42 -10.63 -13.84
N SER A 136 -0.26 -10.07 -13.52
CA SER A 136 0.21 -9.91 -12.14
C SER A 136 -0.71 -8.98 -11.33
N LEU A 137 -1.19 -7.89 -11.92
CA LEU A 137 -2.10 -6.96 -11.28
C LEU A 137 -3.43 -7.65 -10.94
N THR A 138 -3.99 -8.40 -11.89
CA THR A 138 -5.27 -9.11 -11.70
C THR A 138 -5.17 -10.13 -10.57
N VAL A 139 -4.09 -10.93 -10.53
CA VAL A 139 -3.86 -11.90 -9.45
C VAL A 139 -3.74 -11.19 -8.10
N PHE A 140 -3.02 -10.08 -8.02
CA PHE A 140 -2.89 -9.29 -6.80
C PHE A 140 -4.23 -8.71 -6.34
N SER A 141 -5.02 -8.13 -7.25
CA SER A 141 -6.35 -7.58 -6.94
C SER A 141 -7.32 -8.65 -6.47
N VAL A 142 -7.39 -9.80 -7.15
CA VAL A 142 -8.28 -10.89 -6.74
C VAL A 142 -7.85 -11.46 -5.38
N SER A 143 -6.55 -11.67 -5.17
CA SER A 143 -6.01 -12.16 -3.90
C SER A 143 -6.36 -11.23 -2.73
N THR A 144 -6.20 -9.92 -2.92
CA THR A 144 -6.51 -8.91 -1.89
C THR A 144 -8.00 -8.80 -1.59
N ILE A 145 -8.88 -8.88 -2.60
CA ILE A 145 -10.35 -8.91 -2.41
C ILE A 145 -10.74 -10.14 -1.58
N VAL A 146 -10.27 -11.32 -1.98
CA VAL A 146 -10.61 -12.58 -1.30
C VAL A 146 -10.12 -12.54 0.15
N MET A 147 -8.89 -12.07 0.38
CA MET A 147 -8.34 -11.92 1.72
C MET A 147 -9.20 -10.98 2.60
N LEU A 148 -9.62 -9.82 2.07
CA LEU A 148 -10.45 -8.86 2.80
C LEU A 148 -11.84 -9.42 3.12
N VAL A 149 -12.51 -10.06 2.16
CA VAL A 149 -13.83 -10.66 2.37
C VAL A 149 -13.76 -11.72 3.47
N LEU A 150 -12.74 -12.59 3.43
CA LEU A 150 -12.55 -13.64 4.43
C LEU A 150 -12.27 -13.06 5.82
N LEU A 151 -11.31 -12.15 5.94
CA LEU A 151 -10.97 -11.51 7.22
C LEU A 151 -12.19 -10.84 7.84
N THR A 152 -12.88 -10.00 7.05
CA THR A 152 -14.01 -9.23 7.57
C THR A 152 -15.25 -10.07 7.86
N SER A 153 -15.50 -11.14 7.11
CA SER A 153 -16.70 -11.98 7.30
C SER A 153 -16.54 -13.03 8.39
N ILE A 154 -15.32 -13.51 8.65
CA ILE A 154 -15.07 -14.53 9.69
C ILE A 154 -15.12 -13.93 11.10
N ILE A 155 -14.55 -12.73 11.27
CA ILE A 155 -14.52 -12.00 12.55
C ILE A 155 -15.90 -11.91 13.25
N PRO A 156 -16.99 -11.45 12.62
CA PRO A 156 -18.29 -11.31 13.28
C PRO A 156 -18.88 -12.67 13.68
N VAL A 157 -18.74 -13.68 12.83
CA VAL A 157 -19.29 -15.02 13.10
C VAL A 157 -18.59 -15.64 14.31
N PHE A 158 -17.29 -15.43 14.45
CA PHE A 158 -16.55 -15.88 15.62
C PHE A 158 -17.02 -15.19 16.91
N VAL A 159 -17.34 -13.89 16.82
CA VAL A 159 -17.93 -13.13 17.94
C VAL A 159 -19.31 -13.70 18.30
N PHE A 160 -20.21 -13.91 17.35
CA PHE A 160 -21.56 -14.44 17.62
C PHE A 160 -21.62 -15.91 18.02
N ARG A 161 -20.60 -16.72 17.75
CA ARG A 161 -20.51 -18.10 18.29
C ARG A 161 -20.35 -18.12 19.80
N LYS A 162 -19.77 -17.08 20.41
CA LYS A 162 -19.49 -17.01 21.85
C LYS A 162 -20.56 -16.27 22.67
N VAL A 163 -21.49 -15.57 22.03
CA VAL A 163 -22.52 -14.76 22.73
C VAL A 163 -23.79 -15.57 22.96
N LYS A 164 -24.19 -15.72 24.23
CA LYS A 164 -25.44 -16.40 24.62
C LYS A 164 -26.66 -15.56 24.18
N PRO A 165 -27.75 -16.16 23.63
CA PRO A 165 -28.91 -15.43 23.12
C PRO A 165 -29.61 -14.52 24.13
N THR A 166 -29.58 -14.89 25.41
CA THR A 166 -30.21 -14.13 26.51
C THR A 166 -29.56 -12.77 26.78
N GLN A 167 -28.36 -12.55 26.27
CA GLN A 167 -27.61 -11.29 26.36
C GLN A 167 -27.80 -10.38 25.14
N LEU A 168 -28.34 -10.88 24.03
CA LEU A 168 -28.52 -10.11 22.79
C LEU A 168 -29.75 -9.18 22.83
N VAL A 169 -30.76 -9.51 23.62
CA VAL A 169 -32.01 -8.72 23.77
C VAL A 169 -31.89 -7.64 24.84
N GLY A 170 -30.96 -7.80 25.79
CA GLY A 170 -30.65 -6.79 26.80
C GLY A 170 -29.54 -5.87 26.33
N ARG A 171 -29.88 -4.61 26.01
CA ARG A 171 -29.00 -3.49 25.62
C ARG A 171 -27.72 -3.29 26.47
N ARG A 172 -27.56 -4.03 27.56
CA ARG A 172 -26.45 -3.95 28.54
C ARG A 172 -25.35 -5.00 28.37
N ALA A 173 -25.53 -6.10 27.64
CA ALA A 173 -24.54 -7.19 27.66
C ALA A 173 -23.26 -6.93 26.85
N PHE A 174 -23.28 -6.00 25.90
CA PHE A 174 -22.09 -5.59 25.14
C PHE A 174 -21.23 -4.53 25.84
N MET A 175 -21.68 -4.02 26.99
CA MET A 175 -21.00 -2.94 27.73
C MET A 175 -19.99 -3.43 28.78
N GLY A 176 -19.93 -4.75 29.04
CA GLY A 176 -19.30 -5.28 30.27
C GLY A 176 -17.89 -5.87 30.19
N LYS A 177 -17.34 -6.19 29.01
CA LYS A 177 -15.93 -6.63 28.87
C LYS A 177 -15.35 -6.07 27.57
N ARG A 178 -14.81 -4.86 27.69
CA ARG A 178 -14.19 -4.06 26.64
C ARG A 178 -13.01 -4.82 26.03
N ALA A 179 -13.18 -5.33 24.82
CA ALA A 179 -12.40 -4.99 23.63
C ALA A 179 -10.90 -4.57 23.78
N THR A 180 -10.11 -5.19 24.66
CA THR A 180 -8.69 -4.81 24.84
C THR A 180 -7.84 -5.07 23.60
N SER A 181 -8.09 -6.15 22.87
CA SER A 181 -7.29 -6.51 21.68
C SER A 181 -7.57 -5.60 20.47
N SER A 182 -8.82 -5.17 20.31
CA SER A 182 -9.22 -4.25 19.23
C SER A 182 -8.68 -2.83 19.46
N GLN A 183 -8.60 -2.37 20.71
CA GLN A 183 -8.09 -1.04 21.04
C GLN A 183 -6.60 -0.88 20.73
N VAL A 184 -5.79 -1.92 20.97
CA VAL A 184 -4.36 -1.91 20.63
C VAL A 184 -4.15 -1.82 19.12
N PHE A 185 -4.93 -2.59 18.34
CA PHE A 185 -4.85 -2.58 16.88
C PHE A 185 -5.26 -1.22 16.29
N VAL A 186 -6.31 -0.59 16.84
CA VAL A 186 -6.76 0.76 16.47
C VAL A 186 -5.66 1.79 16.78
N GLY A 187 -5.05 1.72 17.97
CA GLY A 187 -3.97 2.62 18.37
C GLY A 187 -2.76 2.53 17.43
N LEU A 188 -2.33 1.32 17.07
CA LEU A 188 -1.23 1.10 16.13
C LEU A 188 -1.50 1.71 14.75
N GLN A 189 -2.72 1.58 14.22
CA GLN A 189 -3.07 2.18 12.92
C GLN A 189 -2.95 3.71 12.95
N TYR A 190 -3.49 4.36 13.99
CA TYR A 190 -3.42 5.82 14.09
C TYR A 190 -1.96 6.30 14.20
N THR A 191 -1.14 5.61 14.99
CA THR A 191 0.29 5.89 15.07
C THR A 191 0.96 5.76 13.71
N LEU A 192 0.73 4.67 12.97
CA LEU A 192 1.28 4.48 11.62
C LEU A 192 0.84 5.59 10.65
N THR A 193 -0.41 6.02 10.73
CA THR A 193 -0.96 7.10 9.89
C THR A 193 -0.27 8.43 10.19
N ILE A 194 -0.08 8.77 11.46
CA ILE A 194 0.62 10.01 11.88
C ILE A 194 2.07 9.98 11.40
N VAL A 195 2.78 8.86 11.58
CA VAL A 195 4.16 8.70 11.12
C VAL A 195 4.25 8.92 9.60
N LEU A 196 3.31 8.37 8.84
CA LEU A 196 3.29 8.50 7.38
C LEU A 196 3.02 9.95 6.92
N ILE A 197 2.13 10.67 7.62
CA ILE A 197 1.88 12.10 7.38
C ILE A 197 3.16 12.91 7.63
N ILE A 198 3.82 12.70 8.77
CA ILE A 198 5.07 13.40 9.11
C ILE A 198 6.15 13.10 8.05
N ALA A 199 6.34 11.83 7.69
CA ALA A 199 7.31 11.42 6.67
C ALA A 199 7.05 12.12 5.32
N THR A 200 5.78 12.21 4.90
CA THR A 200 5.40 12.89 3.65
C THR A 200 5.72 14.38 3.70
N ILE A 201 5.45 15.05 4.83
CA ILE A 201 5.79 16.47 5.01
C ILE A 201 7.30 16.68 4.97
N VAL A 202 8.08 15.81 5.63
CA VAL A 202 9.54 15.87 5.63
C VAL A 202 10.10 15.68 4.23
N ILE A 203 9.61 14.69 3.47
CA ILE A 203 10.04 14.44 2.09
C ILE A 203 9.72 15.63 1.18
N ASN A 204 8.53 16.22 1.32
CA ASN A 204 8.15 17.41 0.55
C ASN A 204 9.06 18.60 0.88
N LYS A 205 9.41 18.81 2.16
CA LYS A 205 10.37 19.84 2.57
C LYS A 205 11.78 19.58 2.03
N GLN A 206 12.27 18.35 2.10
CA GLN A 206 13.59 17.98 1.56
C GLN A 206 13.65 18.19 0.05
N THR A 207 12.60 17.79 -0.68
CA THR A 207 12.54 17.95 -2.13
C THR A 207 12.49 19.42 -2.54
N ASN A 208 11.74 20.25 -1.82
CA ASN A 208 11.71 21.69 -2.08
C ASN A 208 13.06 22.35 -1.74
N PHE A 209 13.71 21.99 -0.63
CA PHE A 209 15.02 22.53 -0.27
C PHE A 209 16.09 22.21 -1.32
N LEU A 210 16.09 20.98 -1.85
CA LEU A 210 16.98 20.58 -2.94
C LEU A 210 16.69 21.33 -4.23
N LYS A 211 15.41 21.49 -4.61
CA LYS A 211 15.03 22.26 -5.81
C LYS A 211 15.47 23.72 -5.72
N THR A 212 15.22 24.39 -4.59
CA THR A 212 15.52 25.82 -4.42
C THR A 212 17.03 26.11 -4.39
N ASN A 213 17.83 25.29 -3.70
CA ASN A 213 19.28 25.47 -3.63
C ASN A 213 19.97 25.21 -4.98
N HIS A 214 19.50 24.24 -5.76
CA HIS A 214 20.06 23.96 -7.09
C HIS A 214 19.66 25.03 -8.12
N SER A 215 18.45 25.61 -8.03
CA SER A 215 18.06 26.75 -8.87
C SER A 215 18.84 28.02 -8.55
N ALA A 216 19.16 28.28 -7.27
CA ALA A 216 19.99 29.40 -6.87
C ALA A 216 21.42 29.26 -7.40
N PHE A 217 22.03 28.07 -7.28
CA PHE A 217 23.39 27.82 -7.80
C PHE A 217 23.48 27.96 -9.32
N ARG A 218 22.45 27.51 -10.06
CA ARG A 218 22.42 27.61 -11.52
C ARG A 218 22.17 29.05 -12.02
N MET A 219 21.43 29.86 -11.27
CA MET A 219 21.24 31.28 -11.59
C MET A 219 22.55 32.08 -11.43
N THR A 220 23.37 31.75 -10.43
CA THR A 220 24.67 32.41 -10.19
C THR A 220 25.71 32.15 -11.29
N ILE A 221 25.63 31.00 -11.99
CA ILE A 221 26.57 30.67 -13.09
C ILE A 221 26.15 31.32 -14.42
N LEU A 222 24.86 31.67 -14.60
CA LEU A 222 24.37 32.33 -15.82
C LEU A 222 24.57 33.85 -15.82
N PHE A 223 24.89 34.45 -14.67
CA PHE A 223 25.11 35.89 -14.49
C PHE A 223 26.60 36.27 -14.34
N ARG A 224 27.51 35.39 -14.74
CA ARG A 224 28.96 35.65 -14.78
C ARG A 224 29.53 35.23 -16.13
#